data_AF-A0A133XWP4-F1
#
_entry.id   AF-A0A133XWP4-F1
#
_cell.length_a   1.000
_cell.length_b   1.000
_cell.length_c   1.000
_cell.angle_alpha   90.00
_cell.angle_beta   90.00
_cell.angle_gamma   90.00
#
_symmetry.space_group_name_H-M   'P 1'
#
loop_
_entity.id
_entity.type
_entity.pdbx_description
1 polymer ?
#
loop_
_entity_poly.entity_id
_entity_poly.type
_entity_poly.pdbx_seq_one_letter_code
_entity_poly.pdbx_strand_id
1 'polypeptide(L)'
;MGQVIEIQKVSVGPRYLTARVRVDDEFVLMTNEDMQGTDRVHQLIPELADHACFGDASEHFGDVLPQTELAHLFEHIAVELIARTGLGADISCGRTTRAPHADERTFDVQLDCPDDALVVGALSSAAWIMQWAYASDQLQEPQVDAIVDGLAALIESLNASEASVNSDAPGDDNASEDDVAEKGEAGTDEKNAVTAADESAASEVTADVSTAENAAAQPADLEKTVSMSRQAVESADGQVDSVVEQLALQFAAQPQVPAAEDK
;
A
#
# COMPACT_ATOMS: atom_id res chain seq x y z
N MET A 1 22.37 9.41 5.20
CA MET A 1 21.26 10.25 4.74
C MET A 1 20.00 9.56 5.18
N GLY A 2 19.08 10.26 5.83
CA GLY A 2 17.82 9.69 6.25
C GLY A 2 16.96 9.24 5.06
N GLN A 3 15.97 8.38 5.34
CA GLN A 3 14.91 8.04 4.40
C GLN A 3 13.76 9.04 4.58
N VAL A 4 13.22 9.60 3.50
CA VAL A 4 12.08 10.55 3.58
C VAL A 4 10.90 9.92 4.33
N ILE A 5 10.57 8.67 3.97
CA ILE A 5 9.56 7.83 4.63
C ILE A 5 10.25 6.56 5.12
N GLU A 6 10.31 6.37 6.44
CA GLU A 6 10.75 5.13 7.07
C GLU A 6 9.54 4.23 7.35
N ILE A 7 9.49 3.04 6.77
CA ILE A 7 8.45 2.04 7.09
C ILE A 7 8.92 1.24 8.32
N GLN A 8 8.38 1.57 9.49
CA GLN A 8 8.81 0.99 10.77
C GLN A 8 8.21 -0.38 11.04
N LYS A 9 6.96 -0.59 10.60
CA LYS A 9 6.23 -1.83 10.84
C LYS A 9 5.15 -2.03 9.78
N VAL A 10 5.02 -3.27 9.30
CA VAL A 10 3.90 -3.70 8.46
C VAL A 10 3.05 -4.70 9.24
N SER A 11 1.73 -4.56 9.18
CA SER A 11 0.76 -5.47 9.80
C SER A 11 -0.30 -5.85 8.79
N VAL A 12 -0.41 -7.14 8.52
CA VAL A 12 -1.43 -7.72 7.65
C VAL A 12 -2.68 -7.99 8.48
N GLY A 13 -3.76 -7.28 8.15
CA GLY A 13 -5.09 -7.48 8.74
C GLY A 13 -6.00 -8.30 7.82
N PRO A 14 -7.18 -8.71 8.30
CA PRO A 14 -8.14 -9.48 7.51
C PRO A 14 -8.83 -8.66 6.39
N ARG A 15 -8.63 -7.34 6.38
CA ARG A 15 -9.24 -6.41 5.41
C ARG A 15 -8.24 -5.42 4.84
N TYR A 16 -7.32 -4.95 5.69
CA TYR A 16 -6.37 -3.90 5.33
C TYR A 16 -4.98 -4.34 5.73
N LEU A 17 -4.00 -4.03 4.89
CA LEU A 17 -2.62 -3.96 5.32
C LEU A 17 -2.36 -2.56 5.91
N THR A 18 -1.74 -2.52 7.08
CA THR A 18 -1.35 -1.28 7.78
C THR A 18 0.16 -1.15 7.83
N ALA A 19 0.69 -0.07 7.26
CA ALA A 19 2.08 0.33 7.40
C ALA A 19 2.19 1.47 8.40
N ARG A 20 2.94 1.26 9.47
CA ARG A 20 3.40 2.34 10.33
C ARG A 20 4.62 2.97 9.70
N VAL A 21 4.51 4.24 9.37
CA VAL A 21 5.55 5.01 8.71
C VAL A 21 5.94 6.22 9.55
N ARG A 22 7.19 6.65 9.42
CA ARG A 22 7.69 7.87 10.05
C ARG A 22 8.33 8.75 8.99
N VAL A 23 7.99 10.04 9.01
CA VAL A 23 8.67 11.05 8.20
C VAL A 23 9.94 11.47 8.94
N ASP A 24 11.10 11.29 8.33
CA ASP A 24 12.38 11.59 9.00
C ASP A 24 12.56 13.09 9.29
N ASP A 25 13.27 13.42 10.39
CA ASP A 25 13.41 14.80 10.87
C ASP A 25 14.24 15.68 9.93
N GLU A 26 15.07 15.08 9.06
CA GLU A 26 15.87 15.80 8.07
C GLU A 26 15.00 16.37 6.93
N PHE A 27 13.74 15.94 6.80
CA PHE A 27 12.84 16.33 5.72
C PHE A 27 11.61 17.11 6.21
N VAL A 28 10.94 17.77 5.27
CA VAL A 28 9.69 18.49 5.53
C VAL A 28 8.57 17.55 5.92
N LEU A 29 7.57 18.04 6.66
CA LEU A 29 6.41 17.24 7.05
C LEU A 29 5.23 17.44 6.09
N MET A 30 5.14 18.62 5.49
CA MET A 30 4.05 19.03 4.62
C MET A 30 4.55 19.33 3.21
N THR A 31 3.70 19.12 2.21
CA THR A 31 4.01 19.39 0.80
C THR A 31 4.33 20.86 0.49
N ASN A 32 3.65 21.83 1.11
CA ASN A 32 3.96 23.26 0.91
C ASN A 32 5.35 23.70 1.42
N GLU A 33 5.97 22.92 2.30
CA GLU A 33 7.29 23.25 2.85
C GLU A 33 8.41 22.97 1.83
N ASP A 34 8.18 22.06 0.87
CA ASP A 34 9.03 21.84 -0.31
C ASP A 34 8.17 21.71 -1.59
N MET A 35 7.95 22.85 -2.22
CA MET A 35 7.22 22.91 -3.49
C MET A 35 7.97 22.23 -4.63
N GLN A 36 9.31 22.17 -4.61
CA GLN A 36 10.06 21.53 -5.69
C GLN A 36 9.88 20.00 -5.64
N GLY A 37 9.95 19.41 -4.45
CA GLY A 37 9.64 17.99 -4.25
C GLY A 37 8.20 17.67 -4.64
N THR A 38 7.25 18.50 -4.22
CA THR A 38 5.83 18.36 -4.57
C THR A 38 5.60 18.44 -6.08
N ASP A 39 6.21 19.42 -6.75
CA ASP A 39 6.10 19.60 -8.21
C ASP A 39 6.68 18.40 -8.98
N ARG A 40 7.78 17.80 -8.48
CA ARG A 40 8.35 16.58 -9.08
C ARG A 40 7.37 15.43 -9.02
N VAL A 41 6.70 15.20 -7.88
CA VAL A 41 5.69 14.14 -7.76
C VAL A 41 4.52 14.41 -8.69
N HIS A 42 4.01 15.65 -8.72
CA HIS A 42 2.90 16.03 -9.61
C HIS A 42 3.24 15.86 -11.09
N GLN A 43 4.48 16.14 -11.50
CA GLN A 43 4.92 15.92 -12.88
C GLN A 43 5.13 14.44 -13.22
N LEU A 44 5.60 13.66 -12.24
CA LEU A 44 5.86 12.23 -12.40
C LEU A 44 4.56 11.42 -12.46
N ILE A 45 3.56 11.78 -11.65
CA ILE A 45 2.30 11.07 -11.49
C ILE A 45 1.12 12.06 -11.49
N PRO A 46 0.81 12.68 -12.64
CA PRO A 46 -0.23 13.71 -12.72
C PRO A 46 -1.63 13.21 -12.36
N GLU A 47 -1.89 11.92 -12.54
CA GLU A 47 -3.16 11.24 -12.24
C GLU A 47 -3.52 11.30 -10.75
N LEU A 48 -2.54 11.53 -9.86
CA LEU A 48 -2.80 11.74 -8.43
C LEU A 48 -3.79 12.89 -8.19
N ALA A 49 -3.80 13.92 -9.05
CA ALA A 49 -4.68 15.05 -8.89
C ALA A 49 -6.17 14.65 -8.90
N ASP A 50 -6.52 13.60 -9.63
CA ASP A 50 -7.90 13.13 -9.82
C ASP A 50 -8.33 12.10 -8.77
N HIS A 51 -7.45 11.71 -7.84
CA HIS A 51 -7.81 10.76 -6.78
C HIS A 51 -8.88 11.35 -5.85
N ALA A 52 -9.92 10.56 -5.58
CA ALA A 52 -10.87 10.90 -4.53
C ALA A 52 -10.16 10.86 -3.16
N CYS A 53 -10.15 12.00 -2.46
CA CYS A 53 -9.60 12.14 -1.12
C CYS A 53 -10.73 12.44 -0.14
N PHE A 54 -11.03 11.50 0.75
CA PHE A 54 -12.05 11.67 1.79
C PHE A 54 -11.47 12.09 3.15
N GLY A 55 -10.15 12.25 3.23
CA GLY A 55 -9.43 12.58 4.46
C GLY A 55 -9.25 14.09 4.71
N ASP A 56 -9.27 14.90 3.65
CA ASP A 56 -8.93 16.32 3.69
C ASP A 56 -10.12 17.25 3.33
N ALA A 57 -9.85 18.54 3.16
CA ALA A 57 -10.86 19.59 2.99
C ALA A 57 -11.60 19.60 1.64
N SER A 58 -11.18 18.76 0.68
CA SER A 58 -11.71 18.72 -0.69
C SER A 58 -11.94 17.29 -1.16
N GLU A 59 -12.75 17.12 -2.20
CA GLU A 59 -13.09 15.81 -2.78
C GLU A 59 -11.95 15.20 -3.60
N HIS A 60 -11.14 16.02 -4.26
CA HIS A 60 -10.02 15.57 -5.09
C HIS A 60 -8.68 15.87 -4.42
N PHE A 61 -7.74 14.94 -4.55
CA PHE A 61 -6.43 15.05 -3.93
C PHE A 61 -5.62 16.22 -4.48
N GLY A 62 -5.76 16.55 -5.77
CA GLY A 62 -5.08 17.70 -6.38
C GLY A 62 -5.39 19.04 -5.71
N ASP A 63 -6.58 19.20 -5.14
CA ASP A 63 -7.00 20.42 -4.44
C ASP A 63 -6.34 20.57 -3.06
N VAL A 64 -5.96 19.45 -2.43
CA VAL A 64 -5.34 19.41 -1.10
C VAL A 64 -3.83 19.17 -1.16
N LEU A 65 -3.32 18.72 -2.31
CA LEU A 65 -1.91 18.45 -2.56
C LEU A 65 -0.98 19.58 -2.12
N PRO A 66 -1.28 20.88 -2.30
CA PRO A 66 -0.38 21.94 -1.83
C PRO A 66 -0.23 22.00 -0.31
N GLN A 67 -1.14 21.43 0.48
CA GLN A 67 -1.11 21.50 1.94
C GLN A 67 -1.58 20.17 2.55
N THR A 68 -0.81 19.11 2.31
CA THR A 68 -1.06 17.77 2.84
C THR A 68 0.19 17.20 3.50
N GLU A 69 0.06 16.32 4.48
CA GLU A 69 1.20 15.62 5.08
C GLU A 69 1.91 14.72 4.05
N LEU A 70 3.24 14.61 4.13
CA LEU A 70 4.01 13.71 3.26
C LEU A 70 3.57 12.24 3.39
N ALA A 71 3.10 11.82 4.57
CA ALA A 71 2.57 10.48 4.78
C ALA A 71 1.27 10.25 3.98
N HIS A 72 0.43 11.28 3.83
CA HIS A 72 -0.81 11.21 3.05
C HIS A 72 -0.50 11.22 1.54
N LEU A 73 0.46 12.03 1.09
CA LEU A 73 0.98 11.94 -0.28
C LEU A 73 1.54 10.55 -0.60
N PHE A 74 2.31 9.98 0.33
CA PHE A 74 2.86 8.63 0.21
C PHE A 74 1.75 7.57 0.05
N GLU A 75 0.64 7.67 0.79
CA GLU A 75 -0.54 6.82 0.59
C GLU A 75 -1.07 6.91 -0.84
N HIS A 76 -1.29 8.14 -1.32
CA HIS A 76 -1.86 8.37 -2.65
C HIS A 76 -0.96 7.84 -3.77
N ILE A 77 0.37 7.96 -3.65
CA ILE A 77 1.33 7.35 -4.57
C ILE A 77 1.18 5.82 -4.57
N ALA A 78 1.12 5.19 -3.39
CA ALA A 78 0.97 3.74 -3.30
C ALA A 78 -0.36 3.27 -3.90
N VAL A 79 -1.46 3.98 -3.62
CA VAL A 79 -2.78 3.73 -4.21
C VAL A 79 -2.72 3.78 -5.74
N GLU A 80 -2.06 4.80 -6.30
CA GLU A 80 -1.98 4.96 -7.76
C GLU A 80 -1.17 3.84 -8.42
N LEU A 81 -0.05 3.45 -7.81
CA LEU A 81 0.74 2.32 -8.29
C LEU A 81 -0.08 1.03 -8.30
N ILE A 82 -0.85 0.76 -7.25
CA ILE A 82 -1.76 -0.40 -7.19
C ILE A 82 -2.82 -0.30 -8.29
N ALA A 83 -3.46 0.85 -8.44
CA ALA A 83 -4.54 1.05 -9.42
C ALA A 83 -4.05 0.78 -10.85
N ARG A 84 -2.86 1.27 -11.22
CA ARG A 84 -2.28 1.07 -12.54
C ARG A 84 -1.93 -0.38 -12.87
N THR A 85 -1.71 -1.23 -11.88
CA THR A 85 -1.48 -2.66 -12.15
C THR A 85 -2.74 -3.36 -12.67
N GLY A 86 -3.93 -2.82 -12.40
CA GLY A 86 -5.20 -3.50 -12.68
C GLY A 86 -5.46 -4.74 -11.80
N LEU A 87 -4.61 -5.03 -10.81
CA LEU A 87 -4.71 -6.20 -9.93
C LEU A 87 -5.41 -5.90 -8.59
N GLY A 88 -5.64 -4.63 -8.26
CA GLY A 88 -6.17 -4.18 -6.96
C GLY A 88 -7.65 -4.51 -6.67
N ALA A 89 -8.38 -5.17 -7.57
CA ALA A 89 -9.78 -5.57 -7.41
C ALA A 89 -10.74 -4.42 -7.01
N ASP A 90 -11.06 -3.50 -7.94
CA ASP A 90 -12.09 -2.42 -7.87
C ASP A 90 -12.11 -1.51 -6.61
N ILE A 91 -11.22 -1.72 -5.65
CA ILE A 91 -11.09 -0.95 -4.42
C ILE A 91 -9.60 -0.69 -4.22
N SER A 92 -9.22 0.58 -4.26
CA SER A 92 -7.86 1.04 -4.01
C SER A 92 -7.88 2.29 -3.14
N CYS A 93 -8.73 2.34 -2.11
CA CYS A 93 -8.73 3.46 -1.19
C CYS A 93 -7.71 3.23 -0.06
N GLY A 94 -7.11 4.32 0.38
CA GLY A 94 -6.24 4.32 1.55
C GLY A 94 -6.86 5.08 2.73
N ARG A 95 -6.17 5.01 3.86
CA ARG A 95 -6.42 5.86 5.01
C ARG A 95 -5.13 6.13 5.78
N THR A 96 -4.80 7.41 5.92
CA THR A 96 -3.68 7.89 6.72
C THR A 96 -4.20 8.46 8.02
N THR A 97 -3.62 8.02 9.13
CA THR A 97 -3.93 8.52 10.47
C THR A 97 -2.66 8.74 11.26
N ARG A 98 -2.64 9.69 12.19
CA ARG A 98 -1.52 9.84 13.12
C ARG A 98 -1.45 8.61 14.03
N ALA A 99 -0.26 8.02 14.17
CA ALA A 99 -0.10 6.81 14.96
C ALA A 99 -0.36 7.10 16.45
N PRO A 100 -1.24 6.35 17.12
CA PRO A 100 -1.56 6.58 18.52
C PRO A 100 -0.34 6.29 19.41
N HIS A 101 -0.09 7.17 20.38
CA HIS A 101 1.04 7.07 21.31
C HIS A 101 2.43 7.07 20.66
N ALA A 102 2.55 7.59 19.42
CA ALA A 102 3.81 7.80 18.73
C ALA A 102 4.17 9.31 18.68
N ASP A 103 5.30 9.64 18.04
CA ASP A 103 5.67 11.03 17.78
C ASP A 103 4.75 11.68 16.72
N GLU A 104 4.83 13.01 16.58
CA GLU A 104 3.97 13.77 15.66
C GLU A 104 4.27 13.53 14.17
N ARG A 105 5.36 12.81 13.86
CA ARG A 105 5.81 12.48 12.49
C ARG A 105 5.55 11.02 12.12
N THR A 106 4.90 10.27 13.01
CA THR A 106 4.57 8.86 12.82
C THR A 106 3.10 8.71 12.47
N PHE A 107 2.83 7.95 11.41
CA PHE A 107 1.51 7.75 10.83
C PHE A 107 1.25 6.25 10.61
N ASP A 108 -0.01 5.85 10.73
CA ASP A 108 -0.49 4.55 10.27
C ASP A 108 -1.21 4.77 8.94
N VAL A 109 -0.66 4.18 7.87
CA VAL A 109 -1.18 4.18 6.49
C VAL A 109 -1.82 2.82 6.22
N GLN A 110 -3.11 2.81 5.91
CA GLN A 110 -3.90 1.60 5.65
C GLN A 110 -4.30 1.55 4.19
N LEU A 111 -4.18 0.39 3.55
CA LEU A 111 -4.58 0.18 2.16
C LEU A 111 -5.56 -1.00 2.05
N ASP A 112 -6.69 -0.79 1.37
CA ASP A 112 -7.75 -1.80 1.14
C ASP A 112 -7.52 -2.53 -0.18
N CYS A 113 -6.39 -3.23 -0.30
CA CYS A 113 -6.11 -4.10 -1.43
C CYS A 113 -5.94 -5.54 -0.90
N PRO A 114 -6.63 -6.53 -1.51
CA PRO A 114 -6.63 -7.90 -1.01
C PRO A 114 -5.30 -8.64 -1.21
N ASP A 115 -4.43 -8.13 -2.10
CA ASP A 115 -3.12 -8.72 -2.35
C ASP A 115 -2.04 -8.00 -1.52
N ASP A 116 -1.65 -8.60 -0.40
CA ASP A 116 -0.67 -8.03 0.52
C ASP A 116 0.72 -7.84 -0.13
N ALA A 117 1.10 -8.73 -1.05
CA ALA A 117 2.39 -8.63 -1.74
C ALA A 117 2.41 -7.41 -2.67
N LEU A 118 1.29 -7.15 -3.35
CA LEU A 118 1.10 -5.97 -4.19
C LEU A 118 1.17 -4.70 -3.33
N VAL A 119 0.51 -4.70 -2.19
CA VAL A 119 0.53 -3.56 -1.26
C VAL A 119 1.94 -3.28 -0.76
N VAL A 120 2.68 -4.30 -0.30
CA VAL A 120 4.06 -4.12 0.18
C VAL A 120 4.97 -3.61 -0.94
N GLY A 121 4.83 -4.14 -2.15
CA GLY A 121 5.57 -3.68 -3.32
C GLY A 121 5.28 -2.23 -3.68
N ALA A 122 4.01 -1.83 -3.66
CA ALA A 122 3.58 -0.46 -3.93
C ALA A 122 4.08 0.52 -2.85
N LEU A 123 3.98 0.17 -1.56
CA LEU A 123 4.50 0.98 -0.45
C LEU A 123 6.03 1.16 -0.56
N SER A 124 6.77 0.09 -0.88
CA SER A 124 8.21 0.17 -1.10
C SER A 124 8.56 1.08 -2.28
N SER A 125 7.80 0.99 -3.36
CA SER A 125 8.00 1.81 -4.57
C SER A 125 7.65 3.28 -4.31
N ALA A 126 6.57 3.54 -3.57
CA ALA A 126 6.20 4.88 -3.14
C ALA A 126 7.27 5.51 -2.24
N ALA A 127 7.89 4.75 -1.34
CA ALA A 127 8.97 5.26 -0.48
C ALA A 127 10.18 5.68 -1.33
N TRP A 128 10.50 4.92 -2.38
CA TRP A 128 11.56 5.28 -3.31
C TRP A 128 11.24 6.53 -4.13
N ILE A 129 10.00 6.67 -4.61
CA ILE A 129 9.53 7.89 -5.31
C ILE A 129 9.62 9.10 -4.39
N MET A 130 9.18 8.98 -3.13
CA MET A 130 9.30 10.05 -2.13
C MET A 130 10.76 10.42 -1.87
N GLN A 131 11.65 9.43 -1.78
CA GLN A 131 13.09 9.68 -1.64
C GLN A 131 13.64 10.46 -2.82
N TRP A 132 13.34 10.04 -4.06
CA TRP A 132 13.76 10.76 -5.26
C TRP A 132 13.24 12.20 -5.29
N ALA A 133 11.97 12.39 -4.96
CA ALA A 133 11.32 13.69 -5.03
C ALA A 133 11.86 14.70 -4.01
N TYR A 134 12.02 14.29 -2.74
CA TYR A 134 12.30 15.23 -1.63
C TYR A 134 13.76 15.24 -1.17
N ALA A 135 14.54 14.17 -1.35
CA ALA A 135 15.96 14.18 -0.94
C ALA A 135 16.90 14.80 -1.97
N SER A 136 16.44 14.91 -3.23
CA SER A 136 17.07 15.69 -4.31
C SER A 136 18.53 15.32 -4.67
N ASP A 137 19.08 14.19 -4.23
CA ASP A 137 20.46 13.81 -4.52
C ASP A 137 20.60 12.54 -5.37
N GLN A 138 21.13 12.70 -6.59
CA GLN A 138 21.74 11.63 -7.41
C GLN A 138 20.85 10.42 -7.78
N LEU A 139 19.58 10.38 -7.39
CA LEU A 139 18.67 9.32 -7.76
C LEU A 139 18.16 9.53 -9.19
N GLN A 140 18.16 8.45 -9.96
CA GLN A 140 17.52 8.42 -11.27
C GLN A 140 16.02 8.64 -11.11
N GLU A 141 15.44 9.44 -12.01
CA GLU A 141 13.99 9.60 -12.10
C GLU A 141 13.28 8.24 -12.21
N PRO A 142 12.30 7.97 -11.33
CA PRO A 142 11.49 6.76 -11.39
C PRO A 142 10.77 6.65 -12.74
N GLN A 143 10.73 5.44 -13.31
CA GLN A 143 9.87 5.16 -14.46
C GLN A 143 8.61 4.47 -13.95
N VAL A 144 7.53 5.23 -13.78
CA VAL A 144 6.27 4.77 -13.16
C VAL A 144 5.72 3.54 -13.87
N ASP A 145 5.68 3.55 -15.20
CA ASP A 145 5.18 2.41 -15.98
C ASP A 145 6.02 1.15 -15.76
N ALA A 146 7.35 1.29 -15.68
CA ALA A 146 8.24 0.16 -15.41
C ALA A 146 8.07 -0.38 -13.98
N ILE A 147 7.78 0.48 -13.00
CA ILE A 147 7.43 0.06 -11.63
C ILE A 147 6.14 -0.75 -11.65
N VAL A 148 5.10 -0.23 -12.31
CA VAL A 148 3.79 -0.88 -12.43
C VAL A 148 3.92 -2.25 -13.11
N ASP A 149 4.63 -2.32 -14.24
CA ASP A 149 4.90 -3.57 -14.96
C ASP A 149 5.66 -4.57 -14.06
N GLY A 150 6.66 -4.08 -13.32
CA GLY A 150 7.44 -4.89 -12.38
C GLY A 150 6.60 -5.44 -11.23
N LEU A 151 5.69 -4.63 -10.68
CA LEU A 151 4.74 -5.06 -9.64
C LEU A 151 3.79 -6.12 -10.19
N ALA A 152 3.19 -5.89 -11.36
CA ALA A 152 2.30 -6.86 -11.98
C ALA A 152 3.01 -8.21 -12.27
N ALA A 153 4.21 -8.16 -12.82
CA ALA A 153 5.02 -9.35 -13.09
C ALA A 153 5.42 -10.11 -11.81
N LEU A 154 5.71 -9.38 -10.72
CA LEU A 154 5.98 -9.99 -9.42
C LEU A 154 4.76 -10.80 -8.95
N ILE A 155 3.57 -10.21 -8.96
CA ILE A 155 2.35 -10.87 -8.50
C ILE A 155 1.98 -12.06 -9.38
N GLU A 156 2.13 -11.95 -10.70
CA GLU A 156 1.93 -13.07 -11.61
C GLU A 156 2.89 -14.23 -11.29
N SER A 157 4.16 -13.93 -11.00
CA SER A 157 5.15 -14.96 -10.64
C SER A 157 4.83 -15.67 -9.32
N LEU A 158 4.34 -14.94 -8.32
CA LEU A 158 3.92 -15.51 -7.04
C LEU A 158 2.70 -16.43 -7.23
N ASN A 159 1.70 -15.97 -7.98
CA ASN A 159 0.51 -16.78 -8.29
C ASN A 159 0.84 -18.05 -9.09
N ALA A 160 1.78 -17.97 -10.04
CA ALA A 160 2.26 -19.14 -10.77
C ALA A 160 3.01 -20.13 -9.85
N SER A 161 3.81 -19.62 -8.91
CA SER A 161 4.51 -20.44 -7.91
C SER A 161 3.51 -21.17 -7.00
N GLU A 162 2.50 -20.47 -6.49
CA GLU A 162 1.41 -21.03 -5.68
C GLU A 162 0.63 -22.13 -6.43
N ALA A 163 0.42 -21.97 -7.74
CA ALA A 163 -0.21 -22.99 -8.56
C ALA A 163 0.65 -24.26 -8.71
N SER A 164 1.98 -24.10 -8.85
CA SER A 164 2.91 -25.25 -8.98
C SER A 164 3.04 -26.07 -7.69
N VAL A 165 3.06 -25.43 -6.52
CA VAL A 165 3.17 -26.17 -5.23
C VAL A 165 1.90 -26.94 -4.90
N ASN A 166 0.75 -26.47 -5.36
CA ASN A 166 -0.54 -27.15 -5.17
C ASN A 166 -0.78 -28.30 -6.16
N SER A 167 0.04 -28.44 -7.22
CA SER A 167 -0.08 -29.50 -8.22
C SER A 167 0.87 -30.69 -7.98
N ASP A 168 1.80 -30.59 -7.03
CA ASP A 168 2.74 -31.66 -6.63
C ASP A 168 2.22 -32.55 -5.46
N ALA A 169 0.91 -32.57 -5.20
CA ALA A 169 0.33 -33.61 -4.34
C ALA A 169 0.51 -34.99 -5.01
N PRO A 170 1.10 -36.01 -4.35
CA PRO A 170 1.24 -37.32 -4.96
C PRO A 170 -0.14 -37.96 -5.13
N GLY A 171 -0.65 -37.87 -6.36
CA GLY A 171 -1.76 -38.68 -6.83
C GLY A 171 -1.33 -40.13 -6.83
N ASP A 172 -1.97 -40.91 -5.96
CA ASP A 172 -1.92 -42.36 -5.93
C ASP A 172 -2.18 -42.92 -7.34
N ASP A 173 -1.21 -43.69 -7.83
CA ASP A 173 -1.29 -44.42 -9.11
C ASP A 173 -2.51 -45.34 -9.10
N ASN A 174 -3.55 -45.00 -9.86
CA ASN A 174 -4.42 -46.04 -10.39
C ASN A 174 -4.94 -45.70 -11.78
N ALA A 175 -4.18 -46.17 -12.78
CA ALA A 175 -4.61 -46.28 -14.15
C ALA A 175 -5.83 -47.22 -14.24
N SER A 176 -6.93 -46.72 -14.80
CA SER A 176 -7.83 -47.55 -15.58
C SER A 176 -8.43 -46.72 -16.71
N GLU A 177 -8.04 -47.10 -17.93
CA GLU A 177 -8.65 -46.71 -19.18
C GLU A 177 -10.05 -47.33 -19.27
N ASP A 178 -11.07 -46.54 -19.60
CA ASP A 178 -12.08 -47.00 -20.56
C ASP A 178 -12.85 -45.83 -21.18
N ASP A 179 -13.14 -46.02 -22.45
CA ASP A 179 -13.51 -45.04 -23.47
C ASP A 179 -15.03 -44.74 -23.49
N VAL A 180 -15.41 -43.86 -24.42
CA VAL A 180 -16.71 -43.71 -25.12
C VAL A 180 -17.45 -42.37 -24.93
N ALA A 181 -17.39 -41.62 -26.03
CA ALA A 181 -18.12 -40.41 -26.39
C ALA A 181 -19.63 -40.59 -26.65
N GLU A 182 -20.42 -39.51 -26.48
CA GLU A 182 -21.25 -38.87 -27.55
C GLU A 182 -22.18 -37.78 -26.99
N LYS A 183 -21.99 -36.56 -27.52
CA LYS A 183 -22.94 -35.61 -28.12
C LYS A 183 -24.44 -35.59 -27.72
N GLY A 184 -24.98 -34.37 -27.55
CA GLY A 184 -26.42 -34.09 -27.61
C GLY A 184 -26.76 -32.59 -27.49
N GLU A 185 -27.31 -32.03 -28.56
CA GLU A 185 -27.63 -30.62 -28.83
C GLU A 185 -28.92 -30.05 -28.18
N ALA A 186 -28.91 -28.73 -27.99
CA ALA A 186 -29.88 -27.68 -28.38
C ALA A 186 -31.40 -27.72 -28.04
N GLY A 187 -31.92 -26.51 -27.75
CA GLY A 187 -33.32 -26.07 -27.87
C GLY A 187 -33.69 -25.01 -26.80
N THR A 188 -33.62 -23.69 -27.07
CA THR A 188 -34.72 -22.77 -27.53
C THR A 188 -35.87 -22.65 -26.52
N ASP A 189 -36.46 -21.51 -26.12
CA ASP A 189 -36.81 -20.24 -26.77
C ASP A 189 -37.23 -19.20 -25.68
N GLU A 190 -36.82 -17.94 -25.84
CA GLU A 190 -37.64 -16.73 -26.08
C GLU A 190 -38.26 -15.90 -24.92
N LYS A 191 -37.87 -14.62 -24.98
CA LYS A 191 -38.67 -13.37 -24.88
C LYS A 191 -39.40 -13.02 -23.57
N ASN A 192 -38.98 -11.89 -23.00
CA ASN A 192 -39.90 -10.76 -22.86
C ASN A 192 -39.15 -9.40 -22.91
N ALA A 193 -39.44 -8.59 -23.93
CA ALA A 193 -39.32 -7.13 -23.89
C ALA A 193 -40.46 -6.60 -22.99
N VAL A 194 -40.46 -5.46 -22.31
CA VAL A 194 -40.37 -4.03 -22.69
C VAL A 194 -40.48 -3.31 -21.31
N THR A 195 -39.88 -2.15 -20.98
CA THR A 195 -40.24 -0.79 -21.42
C THR A 195 -39.26 0.22 -20.78
N ALA A 196 -38.97 1.30 -21.51
CA ALA A 196 -38.35 2.53 -21.03
C ALA A 196 -39.38 3.52 -20.44
N ALA A 197 -38.97 4.32 -19.46
CA ALA A 197 -39.41 5.68 -19.06
C ALA A 197 -38.66 5.99 -17.73
N ASP A 198 -37.66 6.87 -17.66
CA ASP A 198 -37.63 8.35 -17.76
C ASP A 198 -38.31 9.12 -16.62
N GLU A 199 -37.61 10.18 -16.19
CA GLU A 199 -37.95 11.31 -15.31
C GLU A 199 -37.76 11.20 -13.77
N SER A 200 -36.70 11.87 -13.31
CA SER A 200 -36.74 13.14 -12.56
C SER A 200 -37.59 13.21 -11.27
N ALA A 201 -36.90 13.39 -10.13
CA ALA A 201 -37.23 14.44 -9.17
C ALA A 201 -36.12 14.59 -8.11
N ALA A 202 -35.56 15.80 -8.06
CA ALA A 202 -34.75 16.30 -6.96
C ALA A 202 -35.57 16.37 -5.66
N SER A 203 -34.93 16.11 -4.51
CA SER A 203 -35.43 16.54 -3.22
C SER A 203 -34.27 17.01 -2.36
N GLU A 204 -34.16 18.33 -2.24
CA GLU A 204 -33.41 19.03 -1.20
C GLU A 204 -33.93 18.61 0.18
N VAL A 205 -33.03 18.29 1.11
CA VAL A 205 -33.30 18.37 2.54
C VAL A 205 -32.13 19.10 3.19
N THR A 206 -32.42 20.31 3.64
CA THR A 206 -31.61 21.16 4.49
C THR A 206 -31.83 20.80 5.96
N ALA A 207 -30.97 21.35 6.83
CA ALA A 207 -31.01 21.39 8.31
C ALA A 207 -30.26 20.23 9.00
N ASP A 208 -29.46 20.43 10.06
CA ASP A 208 -29.07 21.60 10.84
C ASP A 208 -27.86 21.20 11.70
N VAL A 209 -27.02 22.18 12.03
CA VAL A 209 -25.88 22.06 12.94
C VAL A 209 -26.36 21.76 14.36
N SER A 210 -25.69 20.84 15.06
CA SER A 210 -25.70 20.85 16.52
C SER A 210 -24.34 20.45 17.07
N THR A 211 -23.67 21.46 17.59
CA THR A 211 -22.52 21.42 18.49
C THR A 211 -22.89 20.75 19.81
N ALA A 212 -22.00 19.89 20.31
CA ALA A 212 -22.02 19.43 21.70
C ALA A 212 -20.59 19.34 22.24
N GLU A 213 -20.21 20.35 23.03
CA GLU A 213 -19.14 20.26 24.02
C GLU A 213 -19.49 19.20 25.08
N ASN A 214 -18.54 18.38 25.53
CA ASN A 214 -18.36 18.17 26.97
C ASN A 214 -17.04 17.51 27.40
N ALA A 215 -16.47 18.13 28.44
CA ALA A 215 -15.79 17.60 29.61
C ALA A 215 -14.52 16.73 29.50
N ALA A 216 -13.43 17.36 29.95
CA ALA A 216 -12.28 16.76 30.58
C ALA A 216 -12.62 16.00 31.89
N ALA A 217 -11.95 14.86 32.10
CA ALA A 217 -11.78 14.23 33.41
C ALA A 217 -10.31 13.80 33.58
N GLN A 218 -9.72 14.15 34.74
CA GLN A 218 -8.32 13.94 35.10
C GLN A 218 -8.04 12.52 35.67
N PRO A 219 -6.76 12.08 35.69
CA PRO A 219 -6.35 10.69 35.93
C PRO A 219 -5.76 10.46 37.33
N ALA A 220 -6.08 9.32 37.96
CA ALA A 220 -5.31 8.79 39.09
C ALA A 220 -5.60 7.29 39.28
N ASP A 221 -4.91 6.41 38.54
CA ASP A 221 -4.53 5.04 38.98
C ASP A 221 -3.69 4.27 37.92
N LEU A 222 -2.52 4.79 37.49
CA LEU A 222 -1.69 4.13 36.46
C LEU A 222 -0.22 3.91 36.84
N GLU A 223 0.13 3.95 38.12
CA GLU A 223 1.53 3.74 38.55
C GLU A 223 1.86 2.28 38.94
N LYS A 224 0.87 1.39 39.02
CA LYS A 224 1.11 0.01 39.49
C LYS A 224 1.26 -1.03 38.37
N THR A 225 0.85 -0.72 37.14
CA THR A 225 0.92 -1.64 35.99
C THR A 225 2.26 -1.58 35.25
N VAL A 226 3.00 -0.47 35.37
CA VAL A 226 4.27 -0.21 34.65
C VAL A 226 5.43 -1.05 35.19
N SER A 227 5.39 -1.50 36.45
CA SER A 227 6.51 -2.21 37.07
C SER A 227 6.66 -3.67 36.66
N MET A 228 5.62 -4.34 36.15
CA MET A 228 5.72 -5.76 35.75
C MET A 228 6.18 -5.94 34.29
N SER A 229 6.00 -4.94 33.43
CA SER A 229 6.34 -5.04 32.00
C SER A 229 7.81 -4.80 31.66
N ARG A 230 8.57 -4.19 32.59
CA ARG A 230 10.00 -3.90 32.38
C ARG A 230 10.89 -5.14 32.42
N GLN A 231 10.47 -6.20 33.12
CA GLN A 231 11.33 -7.37 33.33
C GLN A 231 11.26 -8.39 32.18
N ALA A 232 10.31 -8.27 31.26
CA ALA A 232 10.15 -9.19 30.13
C ALA A 232 10.88 -8.73 28.85
N VAL A 233 11.29 -7.46 28.76
CA VAL A 233 11.90 -6.88 27.54
C VAL A 233 13.41 -7.09 27.44
N GLU A 234 14.10 -7.41 28.54
CA GLU A 234 15.56 -7.61 28.54
C GLU A 234 16.03 -8.98 28.00
N SER A 235 15.13 -9.89 27.63
CA SER A 235 15.50 -11.26 27.18
C SER A 235 15.33 -11.51 25.68
N ALA A 236 14.86 -10.56 24.89
CA ALA A 236 14.60 -10.76 23.44
C ALA A 236 15.65 -10.12 22.51
N ASP A 237 16.49 -9.21 23.01
CA ASP A 237 17.47 -8.44 22.22
C ASP A 237 18.59 -9.32 21.63
N GLY A 238 18.94 -10.44 22.28
CA GLY A 238 20.06 -11.28 21.82
C GLY A 238 19.77 -12.14 20.59
N GLN A 239 18.51 -12.30 20.18
CA GLN A 239 18.14 -13.26 19.13
C GLN A 239 17.89 -12.60 17.77
N VAL A 240 17.71 -11.28 17.72
CA VAL A 240 17.49 -10.51 16.49
C VAL A 240 18.80 -10.18 15.76
N ASP A 241 19.88 -9.91 16.50
CA ASP A 241 21.20 -9.61 15.92
C ASP A 241 21.75 -10.79 15.10
N SER A 242 21.48 -12.03 15.53
CA SER A 242 21.96 -13.23 14.84
C SER A 242 21.31 -13.45 13.47
N VAL A 243 20.08 -12.98 13.25
CA VAL A 243 19.35 -13.18 11.99
C VAL A 243 19.75 -12.13 10.96
N VAL A 244 19.98 -10.89 11.42
CA VAL A 244 20.42 -9.78 10.57
C VAL A 244 21.84 -10.04 10.03
N GLU A 245 22.74 -10.60 10.85
CA GLU A 245 24.11 -10.89 10.42
C GLU A 245 24.18 -12.07 9.43
N GLN A 246 23.29 -13.07 9.56
CA GLN A 246 23.19 -14.18 8.60
C GLN A 246 22.64 -13.74 7.24
N LEU A 247 21.69 -12.79 7.22
CA LEU A 247 21.11 -12.28 5.98
C LEU A 247 22.11 -11.40 5.21
N ALA A 248 22.95 -10.64 5.91
CA ALA A 248 24.01 -9.82 5.31
C ALA A 248 25.10 -10.66 4.62
N LEU A 249 25.48 -11.80 5.21
CA LEU A 249 26.46 -12.72 4.62
C LEU A 249 25.93 -13.44 3.37
N GLN A 250 24.62 -13.71 3.30
CA GLN A 250 23.98 -14.35 2.16
C GLN A 250 23.98 -13.43 0.91
N PHE A 251 23.83 -12.12 1.09
CA PHE A 251 23.83 -11.14 0.00
C PHE A 251 25.23 -10.79 -0.53
N ALA A 252 26.28 -10.92 0.30
CA ALA A 252 27.65 -10.63 -0.11
C ALA A 252 28.29 -11.72 -1.01
N ALA A 253 27.63 -12.88 -1.18
CA ALA A 253 28.18 -14.04 -1.89
C ALA A 253 27.82 -14.12 -3.40
N GLN A 254 27.15 -13.12 -3.98
CA GLN A 254 26.83 -13.12 -5.40
C GLN A 254 28.10 -12.87 -6.25
N PRO A 255 28.45 -13.75 -7.21
CA PRO A 255 29.63 -13.57 -8.04
C PRO A 255 29.44 -12.39 -9.01
N GLN A 256 30.39 -11.45 -9.00
CA GLN A 256 30.39 -10.33 -9.93
C GLN A 256 30.70 -10.79 -11.35
N VAL A 257 29.83 -10.40 -12.30
CA VAL A 257 30.03 -10.63 -13.74
C VAL A 257 31.13 -9.69 -14.23
N PRO A 258 32.17 -10.18 -14.94
CA PRO A 258 33.26 -9.33 -15.39
C PRO A 258 32.81 -8.40 -16.53
N ALA A 259 33.25 -7.15 -16.45
CA ALA A 259 33.04 -6.12 -17.46
C ALA A 259 33.59 -6.55 -18.83
N ALA A 260 32.77 -6.45 -19.87
CA ALA A 260 33.19 -6.66 -21.24
C ALA A 260 34.02 -5.45 -21.72
N GLU A 261 35.26 -5.71 -22.12
CA GLU A 261 36.15 -4.73 -22.74
C GLU A 261 35.73 -4.44 -24.19
N ASP A 262 35.76 -3.16 -24.54
CA ASP A 262 35.53 -2.55 -25.85
C ASP A 262 36.30 -3.24 -26.99
N LYS A 263 35.60 -3.50 -28.12
CA LYS A 263 36.22 -3.63 -29.43
C LYS A 263 35.28 -3.25 -30.58
#